data_AF-A0A919LLJ1-F1
#
_entry.id   AF-A0A919LLJ1-F1
#
_cell.length_a   1.000
_cell.length_b   1.000
_cell.length_c   1.000
_cell.angle_alpha   90.00
_cell.angle_beta   90.00
_cell.angle_gamma   90.00
#
_symmetry.space_group_name_H-M   'P 1'
#
loop_
_entity.id
_entity.type
_entity.pdbx_description
1 polymer ?
#
loop_
_entity_poly.entity_id
_entity_poly.type
_entity_poly.pdbx_seq_one_letter_code
_entity_poly.pdbx_strand_id
1 'polypeptide(L)' 'MLAGYSHIYLTTGFRQPEAVKLYLSQGYEAQFDLTRDPEEYSQPPYDGRLRFTKALVVSAYSHSA' A
#
# COMPACT_ATOMS: atom_id res chain seq x y z
N MET A 1 -14.35 -15.45 7.96
CA MET A 1 -13.55 -14.66 8.92
C MET A 1 -12.24 -14.30 8.25
N LEU A 2 -11.82 -13.04 8.30
CA LEU A 2 -10.41 -12.72 8.09
C LEU A 2 -9.62 -13.52 9.16
N ALA A 3 -8.48 -14.11 8.82
CA ALA A 3 -7.71 -14.99 9.72
C ALA A 3 -6.99 -14.23 10.86
N GLY A 4 -7.63 -13.22 11.44
CA GLY A 4 -7.06 -12.31 12.44
C GLY A 4 -6.23 -11.17 11.83
N TYR A 5 -6.13 -11.08 10.50
CA TYR A 5 -5.37 -10.01 9.84
C TYR A 5 -6.13 -8.68 9.88
N SER A 6 -5.43 -7.63 10.31
CA SER A 6 -5.94 -6.26 10.40
C SER A 6 -5.37 -5.33 9.33
N HIS A 7 -4.26 -5.70 8.69
CA HIS A 7 -3.57 -4.85 7.71
C HIS A 7 -3.01 -5.69 6.57
N ILE A 8 -2.99 -5.10 5.37
CA ILE A 8 -2.26 -5.60 4.22
C ILE A 8 -1.09 -4.65 3.95
N TYR A 9 0.10 -5.22 3.79
CA TYR A 9 1.29 -4.51 3.35
C TYR A 9 1.75 -5.09 2.02
N LEU A 10 2.07 -4.21 1.07
CA LEU A 10 2.64 -4.63 -0.21
C LEU A 10 3.67 -3.63 -0.71
N THR A 11 4.48 -4.07 -1.66
CA THR A 11 5.50 -3.24 -2.29
C THR A 11 5.54 -3.46 -3.79
N THR A 12 5.79 -2.40 -4.54
CA THR A 12 5.99 -2.44 -6.00
C THR A 12 7.27 -1.71 -6.38
N GLY A 13 7.80 -1.97 -7.57
CA GLY A 13 8.95 -1.21 -8.07
C GLY A 13 8.55 0.18 -8.56
N PHE A 14 9.45 1.16 -8.43
CA PHE A 14 9.23 2.52 -8.96
C PHE A 14 9.01 2.56 -10.48
N ARG A 15 9.55 1.57 -11.21
CA ARG A 15 9.34 1.40 -12.67
C ARG A 15 8.01 0.75 -13.04
N GLN A 16 7.08 0.61 -12.10
CA GLN A 16 5.75 0.01 -12.31
C GLN A 16 4.64 1.05 -11.99
N PRO A 17 4.54 2.16 -12.74
CA PRO A 17 3.57 3.22 -12.47
C PRO A 17 2.11 2.72 -12.59
N GLU A 18 1.85 1.69 -13.39
CA GLU A 18 0.54 1.05 -13.51
C GLU A 18 0.13 0.37 -12.20
N ALA A 19 1.06 -0.30 -11.52
CA ALA A 19 0.81 -0.94 -10.23
C ALA A 19 0.52 0.10 -9.14
N VAL A 20 1.25 1.23 -9.14
CA VAL A 20 1.00 2.36 -8.25
C VAL A 20 -0.43 2.88 -8.40
N LYS A 21 -0.85 3.18 -9.64
CA LYS A 21 -2.21 3.66 -9.94
C LYS A 21 -3.27 2.65 -9.53
N LEU A 22 -3.02 1.37 -9.81
CA LEU A 22 -3.91 0.28 -9.39
C LEU A 22 -4.09 0.26 -7.87
N TYR A 23 -3.01 0.23 -7.09
CA TYR A 23 -3.11 0.14 -5.63
C TYR A 23 -3.79 1.38 -5.01
N LEU A 24 -3.49 2.57 -5.52
CA LEU A 24 -4.19 3.79 -5.11
C LEU A 24 -5.70 3.69 -5.39
N SER A 25 -6.10 3.21 -6.57
CA SER A 25 -7.52 3.00 -6.91
C SER A 25 -8.20 1.94 -6.04
N GLN A 26 -7.44 0.96 -5.55
CA GLN A 26 -7.91 -0.09 -4.66
C GLN A 26 -7.97 0.37 -3.18
N GLY A 27 -7.66 1.63 -2.90
CA GLY A 27 -7.68 2.20 -1.54
C GLY A 27 -6.51 1.77 -0.67
N TYR A 28 -5.37 1.42 -1.28
CA TYR A 28 -4.12 1.35 -0.55
C TYR A 28 -3.54 2.75 -0.36
N GLU A 29 -2.98 2.98 0.81
CA GLU A 29 -2.29 4.20 1.17
C GLU A 29 -0.81 4.10 0.81
N ALA A 30 -0.32 5.05 0.01
CA ALA A 30 1.10 5.16 -0.33
C ALA A 30 1.90 5.64 0.89
N GLN A 31 2.96 4.92 1.23
CA GLN A 31 3.87 5.27 2.34
C GLN A 31 5.10 6.05 1.82
N PHE A 32 4.92 6.82 0.74
CA PHE A 32 5.94 7.59 0.05
C PHE A 32 5.29 8.83 -0.60
N ASP A 33 6.10 9.78 -1.02
CA ASP A 33 5.64 10.99 -1.70
C ASP A 33 5.31 10.70 -3.18
N LEU A 34 4.05 10.91 -3.56
CA LEU A 34 3.53 10.73 -4.92
C LEU A 34 3.90 11.88 -5.87
N THR A 35 4.33 13.02 -5.34
CA THR A 35 4.67 14.23 -6.12
C THR A 35 6.14 14.29 -6.50
N ARG A 36 6.98 13.47 -5.84
CA ARG A 36 8.42 13.34 -6.12
C ARG A 36 8.68 12.47 -7.37
N ASP A 37 9.80 12.71 -8.03
CA ASP A 37 10.26 11.87 -9.14
C ASP A 37 10.46 10.41 -8.68
N PRO A 38 9.79 9.43 -9.32
CA PRO A 38 10.01 8.01 -9.06
C PRO A 38 11.47 7.57 -9.14
N GLU A 39 12.30 8.20 -9.98
CA GLU A 39 13.72 7.86 -10.12
C GLU A 39 14.53 8.18 -8.86
N GLU A 40 14.12 9.15 -8.03
CA GLU A 40 14.78 9.43 -6.75
C GLU A 40 14.69 8.24 -5.80
N TYR A 41 13.60 7.45 -5.86
CA TYR A 41 13.46 6.24 -5.05
C TYR A 41 14.40 5.12 -5.49
N SER A 42 15.06 5.23 -6.64
CA SER A 42 16.07 4.27 -7.10
C SER A 42 17.46 4.52 -6.51
N GLN A 43 17.66 5.66 -5.85
CA GLN A 43 18.96 6.08 -5.31
C GLN A 43 19.03 5.83 -3.79
N PRO A 44 20.23 5.56 -3.24
CA PRO A 44 20.42 5.54 -1.79
C PRO A 44 19.92 6.84 -1.14
N PRO A 45 19.24 6.79 0.03
CA PRO A 45 19.05 5.66 0.93
C PRO A 45 17.88 4.71 0.57
N TYR A 46 17.21 4.95 -0.54
CA TYR A 46 16.04 4.17 -0.96
C TYR A 46 16.46 2.91 -1.72
N ASP A 47 15.57 1.92 -1.72
CA ASP A 47 15.78 0.58 -2.29
C ASP A 47 14.99 0.34 -3.58
N GLY A 48 14.41 1.39 -4.17
CA GLY A 48 13.55 1.28 -5.36
C GLY A 48 12.15 0.73 -5.09
N ARG A 49 11.81 0.41 -3.83
CA ARG A 49 10.53 -0.19 -3.46
C ARG A 49 9.56 0.86 -2.94
N LEU A 50 8.44 0.98 -3.63
CA LEU A 50 7.30 1.80 -3.21
C LEU A 50 6.39 0.97 -2.32
N ARG A 51 6.20 1.42 -1.08
CA ARG A 51 5.46 0.70 -0.03
C ARG A 51 4.02 1.21 0.05
N PHE A 52 3.10 0.27 0.25
CA PHE A 52 1.68 0.54 0.42
C PHE A 52 1.13 -0.20 1.63
N THR A 53 0.17 0.42 2.31
CA THR A 53 -0.58 -0.19 3.41
C THR A 53 -2.07 -0.09 3.15
N LYS A 54 -2.85 -1.03 3.66
CA LYS A 54 -4.31 -0.94 3.69
C LYS A 54 -4.82 -1.54 4.98
N ALA A 55 -5.55 -0.74 5.75
CA ALA A 55 -6.28 -1.25 6.89
C ALA A 55 -7.42 -2.16 6.38
N LEU A 56 -7.42 -3.39 6.84
CA LEU A 56 -8.58 -4.25 6.69
C LEU A 56 -9.60 -3.76 7.70
N VAL A 57 -10.71 -3.21 7.20
CA VAL A 57 -11.87 -2.96 8.04
C VAL A 57 -12.37 -4.32 8.48
N VAL A 58 -11.92 -4.77 9.65
CA VAL A 58 -12.62 -5.80 10.39
C VAL A 58 -13.91 -5.12 10.81
N SER A 59 -14.93 -5.19 9.95
CA SER A 59 -16.29 -5.05 10.43
C SER A 59 -16.44 -6.21 11.41
N ALA A 60 -16.16 -5.91 12.68
CA ALA A 60 -16.76 -6.61 13.77
C ALA A 60 -18.26 -6.39 13.55
N TYR A 61 -18.87 -7.27 12.75
CA TYR A 61 -20.26 -7.60 12.91
C TYR A 61 -20.35 -8.18 14.33
N SER A 62 -20.36 -7.29 15.32
CA SER A 62 -20.92 -7.55 16.63
C SER A 62 -22.38 -7.85 16.36
N HIS A 63 -22.66 -9.11 16.04
CA HIS A 63 -23.98 -9.65 16.08
C HIS A 63 -24.33 -9.71 17.57
N SER A 64 -24.80 -8.59 18.10
CA SER A 64 -25.57 -8.56 19.34
C SER A 64 -26.85 -9.34 19.07
N ALA A 65 -26.83 -10.61 19.46
CA ALA A 65 -28.01 -11.45 19.64
C ALA A 65 -28.66 -11.13 21.00
#